data_AF-A0A7W8ILX0-F1
#
_entry.id   AF-A0A7W8ILX0-F1
#
_cell.length_a   1.000
_cell.length_b   1.000
_cell.length_c   1.000
_cell.angle_alpha   90.00
_cell.angle_beta   90.00
_cell.angle_gamma   90.00
#
_symmetry.space_group_name_H-M   'P 1'
#
loop_
_entity.id
_entity.type
_entity.pdbx_description
1 polymer ?
#
loop_
_entity_poly.entity_id
_entity_poly.type
_entity_poly.pdbx_seq_one_letter_code
_entity_poly.pdbx_strand_id
1 'polypeptide(L)' 'MKYLDLKMDFMFKQLFGHPSRKSIMIAFLNALLHRTGDDRIVESMSNSKTLS' A
#
# COMPACT_ATOMS: atom_id res chain seq x y z
N MET A 1 11.92 10.04 19.26
CA MET A 1 11.19 9.31 18.21
C MET A 1 12.11 9.06 17.02
N LYS A 2 12.87 7.97 17.01
CA LYS A 2 13.65 7.54 15.84
C LYS A 2 14.14 6.12 16.11
N TYR A 3 14.32 5.34 15.05
CA TYR A 3 14.58 3.89 15.03
C TYR A 3 13.31 3.04 15.12
N LEU A 4 12.54 3.11 14.03
CA LEU A 4 12.00 1.88 13.48
C LEU A 4 13.21 0.95 13.30
N ASP A 5 13.26 -0.14 14.07
CA ASP A 5 14.37 -1.10 14.05
C ASP A 5 14.69 -1.48 12.60
N LEU A 6 15.98 -1.56 12.22
CA LEU A 6 16.43 -1.99 10.89
C LEU A 6 15.78 -3.32 10.49
N LYS A 7 15.54 -4.20 11.46
CA LYS A 7 14.83 -5.45 11.27
C LYS A 7 13.38 -5.23 10.86
N MET A 8 12.68 -4.29 11.51
CA MET A 8 11.31 -3.94 11.17
C MET A 8 11.25 -3.34 9.76
N ASP A 9 12.14 -2.40 9.45
CA ASP A 9 12.16 -1.76 8.12
C ASP A 9 12.45 -2.79 7.00
N PHE A 10 13.37 -3.74 7.25
CA PHE A 10 13.66 -4.84 6.33
C PHE A 10 12.45 -5.77 6.14
N MET A 11 11.78 -6.16 7.23
CA MET A 11 10.59 -7.02 7.16
C MET A 11 9.43 -6.34 6.42
N PHE A 12 9.22 -5.04 6.65
CA PHE A 12 8.22 -4.25 5.92
C PHE A 12 8.53 -4.20 4.42
N LYS A 13 9.80 -3.98 4.04
CA LYS A 13 10.23 -4.03 2.63
C LYS A 13 10.09 -5.42 2.03
N GLN A 14 10.40 -6.48 2.77
CA GLN A 14 10.23 -7.83 2.27
C GLN A 14 8.74 -8.16 2.07
N LEU A 15 7.87 -7.75 2.98
CA LEU A 15 6.44 -8.07 2.92
C LEU A 15 5.70 -7.24 1.86
N PHE A 16 6.00 -5.94 1.76
CA PHE A 16 5.24 -4.99 0.93
C PHE A 16 6.04 -4.35 -0.22
N GLY A 17 7.35 -4.50 -0.25
CA GLY A 17 8.23 -3.82 -1.22
C GLY A 17 8.21 -4.41 -2.63
N HIS A 18 7.54 -5.56 -2.85
CA HIS A 18 7.37 -6.12 -4.20
C HIS A 18 6.06 -5.63 -4.83
N PRO A 19 6.05 -5.12 -6.08
CA PRO A 19 4.84 -4.60 -6.72
C PRO A 19 3.67 -5.58 -6.76
N SER A 20 3.95 -6.88 -6.91
CA SER A 20 2.92 -7.94 -6.87
C SER A 20 2.21 -8.09 -5.52
N ARG A 21 2.74 -7.46 -4.45
CA ARG A 21 2.19 -7.49 -3.08
C ARG A 21 1.50 -6.16 -2.70
N LYS A 22 1.34 -5.24 -3.63
CA LYS A 22 0.57 -4.00 -3.41
C LYS A 22 -0.85 -4.28 -2.94
N SER A 23 -1.52 -5.27 -3.52
CA SER A 23 -2.90 -5.63 -3.16
C SER A 23 -3.04 -6.02 -1.69
N ILE A 24 -2.09 -6.80 -1.15
CA ILE A 24 -2.10 -7.19 0.26
C ILE A 24 -1.71 -6.03 1.19
N MET A 25 -0.82 -5.14 0.74
CA MET A 25 -0.52 -3.89 1.46
C MET A 25 -1.76 -3.01 1.58
N ILE A 26 -2.50 -2.82 0.48
CA ILE A 26 -3.73 -2.04 0.44
C ILE A 26 -4.82 -2.67 1.32
N ALA A 27 -4.98 -4.00 1.27
CA ALA A 27 -5.91 -4.71 2.15
C ALA A 27 -5.56 -4.54 3.63
N PHE A 28 -4.28 -4.67 3.98
CA PHE A 28 -3.78 -4.46 5.34
C PHE A 28 -4.04 -3.04 5.84
N LEU A 29 -3.73 -2.02 5.04
CA LEU A 29 -3.96 -0.62 5.40
C LEU A 29 -5.44 -0.30 5.56
N ASN A 30 -6.30 -0.82 4.69
CA ASN A 30 -7.74 -0.67 4.82
C ASN A 30 -8.26 -1.31 6.13
N ALA A 31 -7.76 -2.49 6.49
CA ALA A 31 -8.12 -3.14 7.74
C ALA A 31 -7.61 -2.36 8.97
N LEU A 32 -6.34 -1.93 8.96
CA LEU A 32 -5.71 -1.21 10.06
C LEU A 32 -6.37 0.15 10.33
N LEU A 33 -6.78 0.85 9.27
CA LEU A 33 -7.42 2.16 9.34
C LEU A 33 -8.95 2.08 9.44
N HIS A 34 -9.51 0.87 9.49
CA HIS A 34 -10.96 0.62 9.51
C HIS A 34 -11.71 1.29 8.34
N ARG A 35 -11.07 1.38 7.17
CA ARG A 35 -11.65 2.01 5.97
C ARG A 35 -12.48 1.02 5.17
N THR A 36 -13.74 1.38 4.93
CA THR A 36 -14.74 0.54 4.24
C THR A 36 -15.54 1.36 3.23
N GLY A 37 -16.21 0.68 2.30
CA GLY A 37 -17.00 1.34 1.26
C GLY A 37 -16.15 2.28 0.41
N ASP A 38 -16.64 3.50 0.20
CA ASP A 38 -16.02 4.50 -0.67
C ASP A 38 -14.75 5.14 -0.08
N ASP A 39 -14.50 4.98 1.22
CA ASP A 39 -13.27 5.49 1.88
C ASP A 39 -12.07 4.54 1.72
N ARG A 40 -12.26 3.38 1.09
CA ARG A 40 -11.18 2.40 0.89
C ARG A 40 -10.06 2.99 0.05
N ILE A 41 -8.84 2.74 0.49
CA ILE A 41 -7.64 2.92 -0.33
C ILE A 41 -7.75 1.95 -1.51
N VAL A 42 -7.73 2.49 -2.72
CA VAL A 42 -7.73 1.75 -3.98
C VAL A 42 -6.53 2.15 -4.82
N GLU A 43 -6.06 1.24 -5.68
CA GLU A 43 -5.04 1.61 -6.66
C GLU A 43 -5.66 2.53 -7.72
N SER A 44 -5.11 3.74 -7.86
CA SER A 44 -5.54 4.66 -8.90
C SER A 44 -4.93 4.23 -10.23
N MET A 45 -5.77 3.68 -11.12
CA MET A 45 -5.40 3.43 -12.50
C MET A 45 -5.49 4.75 -13.26
N SER A 46 -4.43 5.56 -13.21
CA SER A 46 -4.35 6.77 -14.02
C SER A 46 -4.21 6.38 -15.49
N ASN A 47 -5.34 6.26 -16.18
CA ASN A 47 -5.36 6.12 -17.63
C ASN A 47 -5.08 7.49 -18.24
N SER A 48 -3.82 7.78 -18.55
CA SER A 48 -3.49 8.81 -19.53
C SER A 48 -3.98 8.33 -20.90
N LYS A 49 -5.27 8.54 -21.19
CA LYS A 49 -5.76 8.54 -22.57
C LYS A 49 -5.13 9.76 -23.23
N THR A 50 -4.18 9.50 -24.11
CA THR A 50 -3.62 10.43 -25.08
C THR A 50 -4.78 11.18 -25.74
N LEU A 51 -4.87 12.49 -25.51
CA LEU A 51 -5.63 13.37 -26.39
C LEU A 51 -4.85 13.43 -27.71
N SER A 52 -5.26 12.58 -28.65
CA SER A 52 -4.95 12.71 -30.09
C SER A 52 -5.84 13.76 -30.71
#